data_AF-A0A7S2L934-F1
#
_entry.id   AF-A0A7S2L934-F1
#
_cell.length_a   1.000
_cell.length_b   1.000
_cell.length_c   1.000
_cell.angle_alpha   90.00
_cell.angle_beta   90.00
_cell.angle_gamma   90.00
#
_symmetry.space_group_name_H-M   'P 1'
#
loop_
_entity.id
_entity.type
_entity.pdbx_description
1 polymer ?
#
loop_
_entity_poly.entity_id
_entity_poly.type
_entity_poly.pdbx_seq_one_letter_code
_entity_poly.pdbx_strand_id
1 'polypeptide(L)'
;PHTCEEYFQINHHDPLWGLDGSSTDMKQHILCCNTPSGIYLSKSDEEDNIVPTNGGNPNKPNHDESALLGIFTPRWFSVTDGWNSGSHDDAIAFCEQHDGIHHNGKKMELCPYVAYCPEGPGTQPIDIGGHVDDNKEGQQWAPLFGQANHWVSISGEKACLAHLEVNGAEPSWGLDASNPDVKKHVLCCSPNQ
;
A
#
# COMPACT_ATOMS: atom_id res chain seq x y z
N PRO A 1 14.10 2.61 34.07
CA PRO A 1 14.21 2.56 32.59
C PRO A 1 13.21 1.54 32.05
N HIS A 2 12.13 2.02 31.44
CA HIS A 2 11.18 1.17 30.74
C HIS A 2 11.79 0.83 29.38
N THR A 3 11.93 -0.47 29.09
CA THR A 3 12.62 -0.99 27.90
C THR A 3 11.65 -1.58 26.87
N CYS A 4 10.34 -1.52 27.15
CA CYS A 4 9.29 -2.05 26.30
C CYS A 4 7.99 -1.29 26.61
N GLU A 5 7.71 -0.24 25.84
CA GLU A 5 6.49 0.58 25.92
C GLU A 5 5.96 0.79 24.50
N GLU A 6 4.64 0.85 24.36
CA GLU A 6 4.02 1.05 23.06
C GLU A 6 4.20 2.50 22.59
N TYR A 7 4.39 2.68 21.28
CA TYR A 7 4.57 4.02 20.69
C TYR A 7 3.42 4.97 21.03
N PHE A 8 2.18 4.48 21.00
CA PHE A 8 0.99 5.26 21.34
C PHE A 8 0.99 5.72 22.80
N GLN A 9 1.49 4.90 23.72
CA GLN A 9 1.55 5.25 25.14
C GLN A 9 2.51 6.41 25.40
N ILE A 10 3.56 6.52 24.59
CA ILE A 10 4.56 7.58 24.69
C ILE A 10 4.12 8.84 23.97
N ASN A 11 3.54 8.69 22.76
CA ASN A 11 3.31 9.81 21.84
C ASN A 11 1.84 10.22 21.72
N HIS A 12 0.92 9.45 22.31
CA HIS A 12 -0.53 9.67 22.27
C HIS A 12 -1.14 9.73 20.85
N HIS A 13 -0.45 9.17 19.86
CA HIS A 13 -0.94 9.02 18.50
C HIS A 13 -0.29 7.80 17.84
N ASP A 14 -0.93 7.28 16.79
CA ASP A 14 -0.36 6.21 15.98
C ASP A 14 0.84 6.72 15.18
N PRO A 15 1.90 5.92 15.04
CA PRO A 15 3.02 6.30 14.21
C PRO A 15 2.58 6.39 12.75
N LEU A 16 2.59 7.60 12.18
CA LEU A 16 2.32 7.80 10.75
C LEU A 16 3.28 6.98 9.88
N TRP A 17 4.51 6.80 10.37
CA TRP A 17 5.52 5.96 9.74
C TRP A 17 5.13 4.48 9.65
N GLY A 18 4.19 4.00 10.46
CA GLY A 18 3.68 2.63 10.35
C GLY A 18 2.92 2.36 9.04
N LEU A 19 2.42 3.41 8.38
CA LEU A 19 1.55 3.32 7.20
C LEU A 19 2.19 3.90 5.93
N ASP A 20 3.05 4.90 6.07
CA ASP A 20 3.67 5.60 4.93
C ASP A 20 5.01 4.98 4.47
N GLY A 21 5.54 3.99 5.18
CA GLY A 21 6.82 3.35 4.82
C GLY A 21 8.08 4.13 5.23
N SER A 22 7.95 5.38 5.69
CA SER A 22 9.06 6.25 6.11
C SER A 22 9.74 5.79 7.41
N SER A 23 10.81 6.50 7.82
CA SER A 23 11.52 6.30 9.09
C SER A 23 12.08 4.88 9.27
N THR A 24 12.81 4.40 8.26
CA THR A 24 13.43 3.06 8.25
C THR A 24 14.37 2.82 9.43
N ASP A 25 15.03 3.87 9.94
CA ASP A 25 15.85 3.83 11.15
C ASP A 25 15.08 3.42 12.41
N MET A 26 13.77 3.69 12.47
CA MET A 26 12.91 3.30 13.59
C MET A 26 12.33 1.88 13.43
N LYS A 27 12.56 1.24 12.28
CA LYS A 27 12.01 -0.08 11.90
C LYS A 27 13.07 -1.16 11.74
N GLN A 28 14.30 -0.92 12.19
CA GLN A 28 15.44 -1.81 11.96
C GLN A 28 15.27 -3.23 12.54
N HIS A 29 14.40 -3.40 13.53
CA HIS A 29 14.22 -4.66 14.25
C HIS A 29 12.78 -5.11 14.19
N ILE A 30 12.53 -6.26 13.56
CA ILE A 30 11.23 -6.92 13.52
C ILE A 30 11.26 -8.20 14.35
N LEU A 31 10.29 -8.35 15.26
CA LEU A 31 10.09 -9.58 16.01
C LEU A 31 8.93 -10.35 15.36
N CYS A 32 9.27 -11.36 14.55
CA CYS A 32 8.27 -12.24 13.98
C CYS A 32 7.82 -13.26 15.02
N CYS A 33 6.53 -13.30 15.32
CA CYS A 33 5.94 -14.40 16.07
C CYS A 33 5.67 -15.56 15.11
N ASN A 34 6.16 -16.75 15.43
CA ASN A 34 5.70 -17.98 14.77
C ASN A 34 4.33 -18.31 15.34
N THR A 35 3.28 -17.67 14.81
CA THR A 35 1.93 -18.14 15.04
C THR A 35 1.79 -19.44 14.26
N PRO A 36 1.43 -20.58 14.89
CA PRO A 36 0.92 -21.70 14.11
C PRO A 36 -0.24 -21.15 13.29
N SER A 37 -0.11 -21.22 11.98
CA SER A 37 -1.02 -20.62 11.01
C SER A 37 -2.47 -20.91 11.40
N GLY A 38 -3.24 -19.90 11.80
CA GLY A 38 -4.69 -20.04 12.03
C GLY A 38 -5.32 -19.49 13.31
N ILE A 39 -4.64 -18.68 14.14
CA ILE A 39 -5.34 -18.01 15.25
C ILE A 39 -5.01 -16.51 15.30
N TYR A 40 -5.69 -15.73 14.45
CA TYR A 40 -6.14 -14.41 14.89
C TYR A 40 -7.60 -14.56 15.37
N LEU A 41 -7.82 -14.12 16.60
CA LEU A 41 -9.04 -14.33 17.38
C LEU A 41 -10.25 -13.65 16.73
N SER A 42 -11.09 -14.42 16.05
CA SER A 42 -12.53 -14.33 16.25
C SER A 42 -13.03 -15.68 16.73
N LYS A 43 -13.48 -15.70 17.99
CA LYS A 43 -14.26 -16.82 18.53
C LYS A 43 -15.55 -16.94 17.74
N SER A 44 -15.70 -18.04 17.01
CA SER A 44 -16.95 -18.79 16.93
C SER A 44 -16.64 -20.18 16.41
N ASP A 45 -17.13 -21.14 17.18
CA ASP A 45 -16.94 -22.58 17.09
C ASP A 45 -17.21 -23.18 15.70
N GLU A 46 -16.35 -24.08 15.23
CA GLU A 46 -16.66 -25.50 14.98
C GLU A 46 -15.50 -26.19 14.22
N GLU A 47 -15.26 -27.44 14.60
CA GLU A 47 -14.21 -28.34 14.13
C GLU A 47 -14.33 -28.66 12.62
N ASP A 48 -13.19 -28.70 11.91
CA ASP A 48 -12.92 -29.85 11.05
C ASP A 48 -11.41 -30.04 10.84
N ASN A 49 -10.95 -31.28 11.05
CA ASN A 49 -9.63 -31.78 10.67
C ASN A 49 -9.50 -31.75 9.14
N ILE A 50 -8.29 -31.60 8.56
CA ILE A 50 -7.66 -32.47 7.54
C ILE A 50 -6.30 -31.88 7.06
N VAL A 51 -5.21 -32.59 7.42
CA VAL A 51 -3.97 -32.99 6.68
C VAL A 51 -3.26 -32.02 5.70
N PRO A 52 -1.90 -31.90 5.78
CA PRO A 52 -1.11 -31.01 4.92
C PRO A 52 -0.75 -31.64 3.57
N THR A 53 -0.93 -30.89 2.47
CA THR A 53 -0.39 -31.27 1.15
C THR A 53 0.45 -30.13 0.55
N ASN A 54 1.74 -30.42 0.42
CA ASN A 54 2.69 -29.69 -0.44
C ASN A 54 2.20 -29.73 -1.89
N GLY A 55 1.95 -28.57 -2.48
CA GLY A 55 1.59 -28.41 -3.88
C GLY A 55 1.25 -26.96 -4.20
N GLY A 56 2.26 -26.13 -4.45
CA GLY A 56 2.08 -24.75 -4.89
C GLY A 56 1.42 -24.70 -6.27
N ASN A 57 0.18 -24.20 -6.31
CA ASN A 57 -0.53 -23.84 -7.53
C ASN A 57 -0.23 -22.37 -7.84
N PRO A 58 0.29 -22.00 -9.03
CA PRO A 58 0.70 -20.64 -9.39
C PRO A 58 -0.45 -19.62 -9.50
N ASN A 59 -1.69 -19.98 -9.14
CA ASN A 59 -2.87 -19.10 -9.18
C ASN A 59 -3.48 -18.85 -7.79
N LYS A 60 -2.75 -19.10 -6.70
CA LYS A 60 -3.21 -18.75 -5.36
C LYS A 60 -2.62 -17.40 -4.97
N PRO A 61 -3.42 -16.33 -4.75
CA PRO A 61 -2.91 -15.09 -4.19
C PRO A 61 -2.21 -15.42 -2.88
N ASN A 62 -1.03 -14.83 -2.67
CA ASN A 62 -0.29 -15.05 -1.43
C ASN A 62 -1.20 -14.70 -0.25
N HIS A 63 -1.09 -15.46 0.85
CA HIS A 63 -1.97 -15.32 2.01
C HIS A 63 -2.00 -13.87 2.55
N ASP A 64 -0.90 -13.14 2.38
CA ASP A 64 -0.73 -11.76 2.81
C ASP A 64 -1.39 -10.75 1.84
N GLU A 65 -1.36 -11.03 0.54
CA GLU A 65 -2.09 -10.26 -0.49
C GLU A 65 -3.60 -10.35 -0.25
N SER A 66 -4.10 -11.53 0.08
CA SER A 66 -5.52 -11.76 0.40
C SER A 66 -5.96 -11.01 1.66
N ALA A 67 -5.08 -10.89 2.67
CA ALA A 67 -5.38 -10.14 3.88
C ALA A 67 -5.42 -8.62 3.63
N LEU A 68 -4.51 -8.08 2.82
CA LEU A 68 -4.48 -6.65 2.48
C LEU A 68 -5.63 -6.24 1.55
N LEU A 69 -6.01 -7.11 0.61
CA LEU A 69 -7.25 -6.96 -0.16
C LEU A 69 -8.48 -6.89 0.75
N GLY A 70 -8.45 -7.64 1.86
CA GLY A 70 -9.50 -7.62 2.89
C GLY A 70 -9.45 -6.43 3.85
N ILE A 71 -8.34 -5.68 3.95
CA ILE A 71 -8.20 -4.53 4.88
C ILE A 71 -8.42 -3.20 4.16
N PHE A 72 -7.81 -3.04 2.99
CA PHE A 72 -7.74 -1.74 2.30
C PHE A 72 -8.60 -1.68 1.03
N THR A 73 -9.12 -2.81 0.55
CA THR A 73 -9.86 -2.95 -0.72
C THR A 73 -9.30 -2.05 -1.85
N PRO A 74 -8.00 -2.14 -2.13
CA PRO A 74 -7.30 -1.31 -3.11
C PRO A 74 -7.85 -1.48 -4.52
N ARG A 75 -7.88 -0.37 -5.27
CA ARG A 75 -8.24 -0.33 -6.69
C ARG A 75 -7.31 0.59 -7.47
N TRP A 76 -6.78 0.05 -8.58
CA TRP A 76 -6.01 0.83 -9.53
C TRP A 76 -6.91 1.69 -10.40
N PHE A 77 -6.45 2.92 -10.64
CA PHE A 77 -6.97 3.83 -11.65
C PHE A 77 -5.81 4.33 -12.49
N SER A 78 -6.09 4.60 -13.75
CA SER A 78 -5.14 5.11 -14.72
C SER A 78 -5.71 6.31 -15.47
N VAL A 79 -4.93 6.86 -16.38
CA VAL A 79 -5.39 7.92 -17.29
C VAL A 79 -6.63 7.54 -18.11
N THR A 80 -6.88 6.24 -18.34
CA THR A 80 -8.10 5.78 -19.03
C THR A 80 -9.33 5.79 -18.13
N ASP A 81 -9.14 5.77 -16.81
CA ASP A 81 -10.21 5.85 -15.81
C ASP A 81 -10.55 7.29 -15.40
N GLY A 82 -9.88 8.28 -16.00
CA GLY A 82 -10.09 9.70 -15.73
C GLY A 82 -9.06 10.33 -14.80
N TRP A 83 -8.05 9.58 -14.36
CA TRP A 83 -6.91 10.16 -13.63
C TRP A 83 -6.15 11.11 -14.55
N ASN A 84 -5.81 12.31 -14.06
CA ASN A 84 -5.24 13.38 -14.90
C ASN A 84 -3.71 13.48 -14.83
N SER A 85 -3.03 12.53 -14.17
CA SER A 85 -1.60 12.60 -13.87
C SER A 85 -1.18 13.90 -13.14
N GLY A 86 -2.08 14.44 -12.32
CA GLY A 86 -1.93 15.72 -11.63
C GLY A 86 -0.95 15.70 -10.47
N SER A 87 -1.15 16.63 -9.54
CA SER A 87 -0.41 16.73 -8.29
C SER A 87 -0.84 15.66 -7.27
N HIS A 88 -0.14 15.59 -6.15
CA HIS A 88 -0.50 14.74 -5.01
C HIS A 88 -1.89 15.11 -4.46
N ASP A 89 -2.19 16.41 -4.35
CA ASP A 89 -3.51 16.90 -3.91
C ASP A 89 -4.62 16.53 -4.92
N ASP A 90 -4.32 16.58 -6.23
CA ASP A 90 -5.27 16.13 -7.26
C ASP A 90 -5.57 14.64 -7.10
N ALA A 91 -4.59 13.83 -6.70
CA ALA A 91 -4.77 12.40 -6.49
C ALA A 91 -5.64 12.09 -5.27
N ILE A 92 -5.50 12.86 -4.18
CA ILE A 92 -6.41 12.80 -3.04
C ILE A 92 -7.84 13.12 -3.50
N ALA A 93 -8.02 14.25 -4.19
CA ALA A 93 -9.32 14.68 -4.68
C ALA A 93 -9.92 13.69 -5.70
N PHE A 94 -9.08 13.00 -6.46
CA PHE A 94 -9.50 11.96 -7.41
C PHE A 94 -10.03 10.72 -6.68
N CYS A 95 -9.30 10.18 -5.71
CA CYS A 95 -9.79 9.04 -4.92
C CYS A 95 -11.08 9.37 -4.19
N GLU A 96 -11.22 10.60 -3.68
CA GLU A 96 -12.42 11.07 -3.00
C GLU A 96 -13.67 11.20 -3.91
N GLN A 97 -13.52 11.10 -5.23
CA GLN A 97 -14.64 11.08 -6.19
C GLN A 97 -15.22 9.67 -6.38
N HIS A 98 -14.51 8.63 -5.94
CA HIS A 98 -14.94 7.25 -6.10
C HIS A 98 -15.51 6.70 -4.79
N ASP A 99 -16.61 5.95 -4.92
CA ASP A 99 -17.21 5.24 -3.80
C ASP A 99 -16.47 3.91 -3.55
N GLY A 100 -16.14 3.64 -2.28
CA GLY A 100 -15.57 2.37 -1.87
C GLY A 100 -16.56 1.21 -1.99
N ILE A 101 -16.09 0.03 -2.37
CA ILE A 101 -16.93 -1.17 -2.61
C ILE A 101 -17.64 -1.64 -1.33
N HIS A 102 -17.06 -1.40 -0.15
CA HIS A 102 -17.46 -2.11 1.06
C HIS A 102 -18.23 -1.35 2.14
N HIS A 103 -18.32 -0.02 2.21
CA HIS A 103 -19.00 0.61 3.36
C HIS A 103 -19.69 1.97 3.13
N ASN A 104 -21.01 2.00 3.42
CA ASN A 104 -21.77 3.11 4.01
C ASN A 104 -21.60 4.54 3.42
N GLY A 105 -21.27 4.67 2.13
CA GLY A 105 -21.09 5.98 1.50
C GLY A 105 -19.81 6.71 1.90
N LYS A 106 -18.79 5.98 2.37
CA LYS A 106 -17.43 6.52 2.54
C LYS A 106 -16.72 6.56 1.17
N LYS A 107 -16.08 7.69 0.91
CA LYS A 107 -15.23 7.91 -0.27
C LYS A 107 -13.93 7.12 -0.14
N MET A 108 -13.30 6.83 -1.27
CA MET A 108 -11.96 6.26 -1.28
C MET A 108 -10.91 7.32 -0.93
N GLU A 109 -9.76 6.88 -0.45
CA GLU A 109 -8.59 7.70 -0.16
C GLU A 109 -7.35 7.13 -0.87
N LEU A 110 -6.23 7.85 -0.85
CA LEU A 110 -4.98 7.28 -1.33
C LEU A 110 -4.62 6.03 -0.53
N CYS A 111 -3.99 5.06 -1.18
CA CYS A 111 -3.51 3.88 -0.49
C CYS A 111 -2.23 4.16 0.33
N PRO A 112 -2.09 3.52 1.51
CA PRO A 112 -0.83 3.54 2.26
C PRO A 112 0.23 2.69 1.56
N TYR A 113 1.49 2.86 1.95
CA TYR A 113 2.63 2.15 1.34
C TYR A 113 2.45 0.63 1.37
N VAL A 114 1.97 0.09 2.49
CA VAL A 114 1.75 -1.35 2.68
C VAL A 114 0.72 -1.95 1.72
N ALA A 115 -0.19 -1.12 1.18
CA ALA A 115 -1.16 -1.58 0.18
C ALA A 115 -0.55 -1.60 -1.22
N TYR A 116 0.40 -0.71 -1.53
CA TYR A 116 1.16 -0.76 -2.79
C TYR A 116 2.22 -1.86 -2.77
N CYS A 117 2.92 -2.03 -1.65
CA CYS A 117 4.15 -2.81 -1.53
C CYS A 117 4.06 -3.76 -0.34
N PRO A 118 3.28 -4.85 -0.47
CA PRO A 118 3.03 -5.79 0.63
C PRO A 118 4.29 -6.54 1.07
N GLU A 119 5.21 -6.80 0.13
CA GLU A 119 6.47 -7.50 0.39
C GLU A 119 7.62 -6.54 0.79
N GLY A 120 7.37 -5.23 0.76
CA GLY A 120 8.30 -4.20 1.22
C GLY A 120 9.14 -3.54 0.11
N PRO A 121 10.24 -2.85 0.47
CA PRO A 121 11.01 -2.04 -0.47
C PRO A 121 11.83 -2.88 -1.44
N GLY A 122 11.87 -2.47 -2.71
CA GLY A 122 12.62 -3.17 -3.77
C GLY A 122 11.92 -4.43 -4.30
N THR A 123 10.69 -4.70 -3.87
CA THR A 123 9.87 -5.80 -4.39
C THR A 123 8.93 -5.31 -5.49
N GLN A 124 8.19 -6.24 -6.10
CA GLN A 124 7.14 -5.86 -7.03
C GLN A 124 5.95 -5.26 -6.26
N PRO A 125 5.29 -4.22 -6.81
CA PRO A 125 4.04 -3.71 -6.26
C PRO A 125 2.93 -4.74 -6.39
N ILE A 126 1.84 -4.53 -5.66
CA ILE A 126 0.66 -5.37 -5.72
C ILE A 126 0.04 -5.34 -7.14
N ASP A 127 -0.17 -6.52 -7.71
CA ASP A 127 -0.85 -6.67 -9.00
C ASP A 127 -2.31 -7.08 -8.80
N ILE A 128 -3.19 -6.09 -8.75
CA ILE A 128 -4.63 -6.30 -8.58
C ILE A 128 -5.31 -6.03 -9.92
N GLY A 129 -5.71 -7.11 -10.58
CA GLY A 129 -6.45 -7.04 -11.84
C GLY A 129 -5.59 -6.81 -13.08
N GLY A 130 -4.28 -7.10 -13.03
CA GLY A 130 -3.39 -7.08 -14.20
C GLY A 130 -3.18 -5.68 -14.78
N HIS A 131 -3.22 -4.65 -13.92
CA HIS A 131 -3.34 -3.24 -14.34
C HIS A 131 -2.04 -2.45 -14.26
N VAL A 132 -0.99 -3.01 -13.65
CA VAL A 132 0.36 -2.48 -13.83
C VAL A 132 0.83 -3.05 -15.16
N ASP A 133 0.46 -2.37 -16.25
CA ASP A 133 0.93 -2.70 -17.58
C ASP A 133 2.45 -2.91 -17.51
N ASP A 134 2.91 -4.08 -17.97
CA ASP A 134 4.31 -4.44 -18.23
C ASP A 134 4.99 -3.51 -19.27
N ASN A 135 4.44 -2.32 -19.52
CA ASN A 135 5.05 -1.30 -20.34
C ASN A 135 6.28 -0.77 -19.61
N LYS A 136 7.41 -1.37 -19.97
CA LYS A 136 8.80 -1.04 -19.65
C LYS A 136 9.23 0.39 -20.05
N GLU A 137 8.29 1.32 -20.20
CA GLU A 137 8.57 2.72 -20.53
C GLU A 137 8.84 3.51 -19.24
N GLY A 138 9.99 3.20 -18.65
CA GLY A 138 10.59 4.03 -17.60
C GLY A 138 9.92 3.95 -16.22
N GLN A 139 10.40 4.83 -15.36
CA GLN A 139 10.02 4.92 -13.96
C GLN A 139 8.62 5.55 -13.83
N GLN A 140 7.67 4.80 -13.29
CA GLN A 140 6.34 5.28 -12.90
C GLN A 140 6.29 5.50 -11.39
N TRP A 141 5.49 6.48 -10.99
CA TRP A 141 5.27 6.90 -9.62
C TRP A 141 3.78 6.98 -9.33
N ALA A 142 3.40 6.53 -8.14
CA ALA A 142 2.04 6.66 -7.61
C ALA A 142 2.05 7.41 -6.27
N PRO A 143 1.03 8.22 -5.98
CA PRO A 143 0.97 9.01 -4.76
C PRO A 143 0.56 8.13 -3.56
N LEU A 144 1.19 8.40 -2.42
CA LEU A 144 0.98 7.69 -1.15
C LEU A 144 0.09 8.49 -0.20
N PHE A 145 -0.63 7.77 0.65
CA PHE A 145 -1.33 8.33 1.79
C PHE A 145 -0.39 8.81 2.91
N GLY A 146 -0.86 9.76 3.72
CA GLY A 146 -0.28 10.13 5.02
C GLY A 146 0.63 11.35 5.00
N GLN A 147 1.53 11.47 4.02
CA GLN A 147 2.43 12.61 3.86
C GLN A 147 2.14 13.39 2.58
N ALA A 148 2.26 14.72 2.64
CA ALA A 148 2.12 15.58 1.47
C ALA A 148 3.21 15.28 0.46
N ASN A 149 2.88 15.27 -0.83
CA ASN A 149 3.83 15.07 -1.92
C ASN A 149 4.71 13.80 -1.81
N HIS A 150 4.15 12.74 -1.23
CA HIS A 150 4.83 11.47 -1.07
C HIS A 150 4.46 10.51 -2.21
N TRP A 151 5.47 9.89 -2.83
CA TRP A 151 5.32 9.07 -4.02
C TRP A 151 6.14 7.79 -3.91
N VAL A 152 5.54 6.68 -4.33
CA VAL A 152 6.19 5.37 -4.43
C VAL A 152 6.41 4.99 -5.88
N SER A 153 7.57 4.39 -6.15
CA SER A 153 7.88 3.78 -7.43
C SER A 153 7.02 2.54 -7.64
N ILE A 154 6.31 2.47 -8.76
CA ILE A 154 5.44 1.32 -9.10
C ILE A 154 5.94 0.54 -10.32
N SER A 155 7.12 0.88 -10.84
CA SER A 155 7.74 0.19 -11.98
C SER A 155 9.27 0.29 -11.96
N GLY A 156 9.94 -0.51 -12.78
CA GLY A 156 11.39 -0.45 -12.95
C GLY A 156 12.20 -1.11 -11.82
N GLU A 157 13.52 -0.96 -11.87
CA GLU A 157 14.46 -1.61 -10.92
C GLU A 157 14.35 -1.10 -9.48
N LYS A 158 13.71 0.06 -9.30
CA LYS A 158 13.54 0.73 -8.00
C LYS A 158 12.09 0.68 -7.52
N ALA A 159 11.32 -0.29 -8.01
CA ALA A 159 9.95 -0.53 -7.57
C ALA A 159 9.86 -0.64 -6.04
N CYS A 160 8.73 -0.17 -5.50
CA CYS A 160 8.47 -0.11 -4.07
C CYS A 160 9.44 0.73 -3.23
N LEU A 161 10.18 1.65 -3.85
CA LEU A 161 10.95 2.67 -3.13
C LEU A 161 10.27 4.03 -3.23
N ALA A 162 10.29 4.80 -2.16
CA ALA A 162 9.79 6.17 -2.17
C ALA A 162 10.72 7.09 -2.97
N HIS A 163 10.17 8.15 -3.58
CA HIS A 163 10.98 9.10 -4.35
C HIS A 163 12.08 9.75 -3.50
N LEU A 164 11.78 10.01 -2.22
CA LEU A 164 12.76 10.48 -1.24
C LEU A 164 13.93 9.51 -1.08
N GLU A 165 13.69 8.20 -1.08
CA GLU A 165 14.75 7.18 -0.96
C GLU A 165 15.57 7.06 -2.25
N VAL A 166 14.92 7.22 -3.40
CA VAL A 166 15.58 7.08 -4.71
C VAL A 166 16.40 8.32 -5.09
N ASN A 167 15.90 9.51 -4.79
CA ASN A 167 16.44 10.79 -5.24
C ASN A 167 16.96 11.68 -4.12
N GLY A 168 16.71 11.34 -2.85
CA GLY A 168 17.11 12.13 -1.68
C GLY A 168 16.21 13.36 -1.43
N ALA A 169 15.15 13.56 -2.20
CA ALA A 169 14.20 14.65 -2.04
C ALA A 169 12.81 14.28 -2.58
N GLU A 170 11.77 14.97 -2.14
CA GLU A 170 10.43 14.88 -2.71
C GLU A 170 10.40 15.49 -4.14
N PRO A 171 9.57 14.95 -5.04
CA PRO A 171 9.54 15.43 -6.42
C PRO A 171 8.85 16.79 -6.53
N SER A 172 9.47 17.76 -7.19
CA SER A 172 8.81 19.05 -7.47
C SER A 172 7.60 18.89 -8.39
N TRP A 173 7.64 17.92 -9.31
CA TRP A 173 6.54 17.59 -10.22
C TRP A 173 5.34 16.93 -9.53
N GLY A 174 5.48 16.52 -8.28
CA GLY A 174 4.36 15.98 -7.50
C GLY A 174 3.47 17.07 -6.89
N LEU A 175 3.88 18.34 -6.98
CA LEU A 175 3.11 19.51 -6.54
C LEU A 175 2.29 20.16 -7.65
N ASP A 176 2.40 19.68 -8.88
CA ASP A 176 1.72 20.22 -10.05
C ASP A 176 1.43 19.13 -11.10
N ALA A 177 0.86 19.52 -12.24
CA ALA A 177 0.54 18.60 -13.34
C ALA A 177 1.72 18.35 -14.32
N SER A 178 2.95 18.76 -13.96
CA SER A 178 4.13 18.52 -14.80
C SER A 178 4.51 17.04 -14.81
N ASN A 179 5.20 16.60 -15.86
CA ASN A 179 5.64 15.21 -16.04
C ASN A 179 4.48 14.19 -15.90
N PRO A 180 3.39 14.34 -16.68
CA PRO A 180 2.26 13.40 -16.61
C PRO A 180 2.65 11.98 -17.03
N ASP A 181 3.72 11.86 -17.83
CA ASP A 181 4.23 10.59 -18.34
C ASP A 181 4.74 9.64 -17.26
N VAL A 182 5.11 10.14 -16.08
CA VAL A 182 5.64 9.33 -14.97
C VAL A 182 4.62 9.13 -13.84
N LYS A 183 3.40 9.66 -13.99
CA LYS A 183 2.33 9.64 -12.98
C LYS A 183 1.03 9.04 -13.53
N LYS A 184 1.11 8.00 -14.36
CA LYS A 184 -0.04 7.50 -15.11
C LYS A 184 -1.05 6.70 -14.29
N HIS A 185 -0.69 6.29 -13.07
CA HIS A 185 -1.50 5.41 -12.24
C HIS A 185 -1.61 5.95 -10.81
N VAL A 186 -2.75 5.66 -10.18
CA VAL A 186 -3.03 5.93 -8.78
C VAL A 186 -3.79 4.75 -8.18
N LEU A 187 -3.42 4.34 -6.97
CA LEU A 187 -4.16 3.33 -6.21
C LEU A 187 -4.97 4.02 -5.13
N CYS A 188 -6.29 3.80 -5.18
CA CYS A 188 -7.20 4.28 -4.16
C CYS A 188 -7.65 3.11 -3.28
N CYS A 189 -7.76 3.34 -1.99
CA CYS A 189 -8.15 2.36 -0.99
C CYS A 189 -9.46 2.79 -0.32
N SER A 190 -10.27 1.81 0.07
CA SER A 190 -11.38 2.05 1.00
C SER A 190 -11.04 1.36 2.32
N PRO A 191 -10.89 2.14 3.41
CA PRO A 191 -10.56 1.55 4.70
C PRO A 191 -11.75 0.71 5.19
N ASN A 192 -11.50 -0.57 5.46
CA ASN A 192 -12.47 -1.39 6.17
C ASN A 192 -12.42 -1.04 7.67
N GLN A 193 -13.12 0.03 8.03
CA GLN A 193 -13.46 0.39 9.41
C GLN A 193 -14.97 0.44 9.62
#